data_AF-M1ZUT3-F1
#
_entry.id   AF-M1ZUT3-F1
#
_cell.length_a   1.000
_cell.length_b   1.000
_cell.length_c   1.000
_cell.angle_alpha   90.00
_cell.angle_beta   90.00
_cell.angle_gamma   90.00
#
_symmetry.space_group_name_H-M   'P 1'
#
loop_
_entity.id
_entity.type
_entity.pdbx_description
1 polymer ?
#
loop_
_entity_poly.entity_id
_entity_poly.type
_entity_poly.pdbx_seq_one_letter_code
_entity_poly.pdbx_strand_id
1 'polypeptide(L)'
;MAEAIAAVLKVDVTIIDKNFNRIAATGKYKKFIGNKIPGKCLFELVMKEKKTNHIKRYLKDNEKKINPSVCESCEAKERCTE
;
A
#
# COMPACT_ATOMS: atom_id res chain seq x y z
N MET A 1 8.59 15.68 -2.07
CA MET A 1 7.46 15.23 -2.92
C MET A 1 6.33 14.61 -2.10
N ALA A 2 6.57 13.55 -1.33
CA ALA A 2 5.51 12.87 -0.55
C ALA A 2 4.72 13.81 0.39
N GLU A 3 5.40 14.72 1.10
CA GLU A 3 4.76 15.73 1.98
C GLU A 3 3.82 16.67 1.22
N ALA A 4 4.17 17.10 0.01
CA ALA A 4 3.32 17.97 -0.80
C ALA A 4 2.03 17.26 -1.25
N ILE A 5 2.15 15.99 -1.67
CA ILE A 5 0.99 15.15 -2.04
C ILE A 5 0.08 14.95 -0.82
N ALA A 6 0.67 14.64 0.34
CA ALA A 6 -0.07 14.45 1.58
C ALA A 6 -0.81 15.73 2.01
N ALA A 7 -0.19 16.91 1.88
CA ALA A 7 -0.80 18.18 2.23
C ALA A 7 -2.03 18.51 1.37
N VAL A 8 -2.00 18.17 0.07
CA VAL A 8 -3.11 18.43 -0.87
C VAL A 8 -4.23 17.41 -0.70
N LEU A 9 -3.89 16.12 -0.68
CA LEU A 9 -4.87 15.03 -0.67
C LEU A 9 -5.38 14.70 0.74
N LYS A 10 -4.70 15.17 1.79
CA LYS A 10 -5.00 14.88 3.20
C LYS A 10 -5.02 13.38 3.50
N VAL A 11 -4.06 12.65 2.92
CA VAL A 11 -3.86 11.20 3.13
C VAL A 11 -2.39 10.90 3.47
N ASP A 12 -2.16 9.77 4.13
CA ASP A 12 -0.82 9.23 4.32
C ASP A 12 -0.30 8.65 3.00
N VAL A 13 0.89 9.09 2.59
CA VAL A 13 1.52 8.75 1.32
C VAL A 13 2.73 7.86 1.56
N THR A 14 2.94 6.88 0.68
CA THR A 14 4.19 6.14 0.59
C THR A 14 4.63 6.01 -0.86
N ILE A 15 5.95 6.07 -1.08
CA ILE A 15 6.58 5.95 -2.40
C ILE A 15 7.62 4.84 -2.33
N ILE A 16 7.58 3.94 -3.30
CA ILE A 16 8.50 2.82 -3.42
C ILE A 16 9.31 2.92 -4.71
N ASP A 17 10.52 2.35 -4.70
CA ASP A 17 11.31 2.17 -5.92
C ASP A 17 10.93 0.87 -6.66
N LYS A 18 11.57 0.64 -7.82
CA LYS A 18 11.40 -0.58 -8.63
C LYS A 18 11.85 -1.88 -7.92
N ASN A 19 12.60 -1.76 -6.82
CA ASN A 19 13.10 -2.88 -6.03
C ASN A 19 12.21 -3.14 -4.79
N PHE A 20 11.03 -2.48 -4.72
CA PHE A 20 10.09 -2.54 -3.61
C PHE A 20 10.59 -1.91 -2.30
N ASN A 21 11.64 -1.09 -2.34
CA ASN A 21 12.09 -0.36 -1.16
C ASN A 21 11.28 0.91 -0.98
N ARG A 22 10.83 1.19 0.25
CA ARG A 22 10.16 2.45 0.59
C ARG A 22 11.17 3.59 0.65
N ILE A 23 11.14 4.49 -0.33
CA ILE A 23 12.11 5.60 -0.45
C ILE A 23 11.61 6.92 0.13
N ALA A 24 10.29 7.08 0.30
CA ALA A 24 9.70 8.23 0.96
C ALA A 24 8.33 7.87 1.55
N ALA A 25 7.96 8.52 2.65
CA ALA A 25 6.67 8.31 3.28
C ALA A 25 6.24 9.49 4.16
N THR A 26 4.95 9.62 4.41
CA THR A 26 4.35 10.58 5.35
C THR A 26 3.53 9.86 6.42
N GLY A 27 3.11 10.60 7.45
CA GLY A 27 2.24 10.10 8.52
C GLY A 27 2.71 8.78 9.14
N LYS A 28 1.79 7.81 9.26
CA LYS A 28 2.03 6.53 9.94
C LYS A 28 3.15 5.71 9.30
N TYR A 29 3.48 6.00 8.04
CA TYR A 29 4.44 5.24 7.24
C TYR A 29 5.90 5.74 7.36
N LYS A 30 6.17 6.90 7.97
CA LYS A 30 7.53 7.46 8.09
C LYS A 30 8.53 6.48 8.69
N LYS A 31 8.10 5.73 9.70
CA LYS A 31 8.92 4.72 10.40
C LYS A 31 9.31 3.50 9.55
N PHE A 32 8.74 3.36 8.35
CA PHE A 32 9.01 2.23 7.46
C PHE A 32 9.89 2.61 6.25
N ILE A 33 10.40 3.84 6.18
CA ILE A 33 11.36 4.24 5.13
C ILE A 33 12.59 3.33 5.23
N GLY A 34 13.07 2.82 4.09
CA GLY A 34 14.14 1.83 4.00
C GLY A 34 13.64 0.37 4.06
N ASN A 35 12.42 0.11 4.54
CA ASN A 35 11.88 -1.25 4.54
C ASN A 35 11.42 -1.66 3.14
N LYS A 36 11.57 -2.95 2.85
CA LYS A 36 11.04 -3.58 1.64
C LYS A 36 9.57 -3.94 1.81
N ILE A 37 8.76 -3.64 0.80
CA ILE A 37 7.36 -4.06 0.72
C ILE A 37 7.28 -5.58 0.49
N PRO A 38 6.32 -6.28 1.12
CA PRO A 38 6.07 -7.71 0.89
C PRO A 38 5.78 -8.03 -0.58
N GLY A 39 6.10 -9.24 -1.02
CA GLY A 39 5.74 -9.73 -2.35
C GLY A 39 4.26 -10.09 -2.49
N LYS A 40 3.85 -10.37 -3.72
CA LYS A 40 2.50 -10.81 -4.12
C LYS A 40 1.38 -9.87 -3.66
N CYS A 41 1.72 -8.61 -3.45
CA CYS A 41 0.80 -7.58 -2.99
C CYS A 41 0.37 -6.66 -4.14
N LEU A 42 -0.50 -5.70 -3.84
CA LEU A 42 -1.01 -4.74 -4.83
C LEU A 42 0.12 -3.97 -5.56
N PHE A 43 1.20 -3.63 -4.85
CA PHE A 43 2.32 -2.89 -5.46
C PHE A 43 2.98 -3.70 -6.59
N GLU A 44 3.11 -5.01 -6.43
CA GLU A 44 3.70 -5.89 -7.45
C GLU A 44 2.78 -6.02 -8.66
N LEU A 45 1.47 -6.15 -8.42
CA LEU A 45 0.46 -6.17 -9.48
C LEU A 45 0.52 -4.88 -10.32
N VAL A 46 0.52 -3.71 -9.67
CA VAL A 46 0.59 -2.40 -10.33
C VAL A 46 1.88 -2.23 -11.11
N MET A 47 3.02 -2.64 -10.55
CA MET A 47 4.32 -2.63 -11.24
C MET A 47 4.32 -3.51 -12.50
N LYS A 48 3.70 -4.69 -12.43
CA LYS A 48 3.59 -5.64 -13.54
C LYS A 48 2.65 -5.14 -14.64
N GLU A 49 1.46 -4.65 -14.27
CA GLU A 49 0.42 -4.22 -15.21
C GLU A 49 0.66 -2.82 -15.76
N LYS A 50 1.46 -2.00 -15.07
CA LYS A 50 1.68 -0.58 -15.35
C LYS A 50 0.38 0.23 -15.41
N LYS A 51 -0.62 -0.17 -14.62
CA LYS A 51 -1.93 0.47 -14.50
C LYS A 51 -2.20 0.88 -13.06
N THR A 52 -2.79 2.06 -12.88
CA THR A 52 -3.23 2.52 -11.56
C THR A 52 -4.31 1.61 -11.00
N ASN A 53 -4.29 1.38 -9.69
CA ASN A 53 -5.26 0.52 -9.02
C ASN A 53 -5.66 1.15 -7.68
N HIS A 54 -6.85 0.77 -7.18
CA HIS A 54 -7.42 1.28 -5.94
C HIS A 54 -8.20 0.16 -5.26
N ILE A 55 -7.87 -0.10 -4.00
CA ILE A 55 -8.54 -1.12 -3.17
C ILE A 55 -9.09 -0.48 -1.90
N LYS A 56 -10.21 -1.03 -1.40
CA LYS A 56 -10.76 -0.71 -0.09
C LYS A 56 -10.73 -1.96 0.77
N ARG A 57 -9.95 -1.97 1.84
CA ARG A 57 -10.00 -3.01 2.87
C ARG A 57 -11.01 -2.57 3.92
N TYR A 58 -12.20 -3.16 3.92
CA TYR A 58 -13.22 -2.89 4.94
C TYR A 58 -12.89 -3.69 6.21
N LEU A 59 -12.83 -3.02 7.36
CA LEU A 59 -12.61 -3.61 8.70
C LEU A 59 -13.75 -3.26 9.68
N LYS A 60 -14.95 -2.92 9.21
CA LYS A 60 -16.09 -2.68 10.10
C LYS A 60 -17.07 -3.84 10.08
N ASP A 61 -17.46 -4.26 11.28
CA ASP A 61 -18.48 -5.25 11.60
C ASP A 61 -19.67 -5.16 10.63
N ASN A 62 -19.97 -6.27 9.98
CA ASN A 62 -21.19 -6.55 9.18
C ASN A 62 -21.22 -6.15 7.70
N GLU A 63 -20.15 -5.60 7.13
CA GLU A 63 -20.02 -5.52 5.66
C GLU A 63 -19.11 -6.67 5.17
N LYS A 64 -19.61 -7.49 4.23
CA LYS A 64 -18.83 -8.60 3.64
C LYS A 64 -17.43 -8.11 3.31
N LYS A 65 -16.39 -8.82 3.77
CA LYS A 65 -15.01 -8.62 3.32
C LYS A 65 -15.00 -8.65 1.80
N ILE A 66 -15.00 -7.49 1.15
CA ILE A 66 -14.63 -7.40 -0.25
C ILE A 66 -13.10 -7.39 -0.23
N ASN A 67 -12.51 -8.56 -0.01
CA ASN A 67 -11.10 -8.75 -0.27
C ASN A 67 -10.95 -8.80 -1.79
N PRO A 68 -10.30 -7.82 -2.43
CA PRO A 68 -9.86 -8.04 -3.81
C PRO A 68 -8.85 -9.20 -3.80
N SER A 69 -8.88 -10.03 -4.84
CA SER A 69 -8.08 -11.26 -4.99
C SER A 69 -6.59 -11.10 -4.65
N VAL A 70 -6.04 -9.90 -4.84
CA VAL A 70 -4.63 -9.58 -4.56
C VAL A 70 -4.29 -9.49 -3.07
N CYS A 71 -5.25 -9.16 -2.20
CA CYS A 71 -5.01 -9.12 -0.75
C CYS A 71 -4.89 -10.53 -0.15
N GLU A 72 -5.56 -11.53 -0.75
CA GLU A 72 -5.56 -12.91 -0.26
C GLU A 72 -4.25 -13.64 -0.56
N SER A 73 -3.63 -13.31 -1.69
CA SER A 73 -2.33 -13.83 -2.11
C SER A 73 -1.14 -13.04 -1.55
N CYS A 74 -1.39 -11.92 -0.87
CA CYS A 74 -0.36 -11.06 -0.30
C CYS A 74 0.42 -11.75 0.82
N GLU A 75 1.74 -11.69 0.77
CA GLU A 75 2.63 -12.27 1.79
C GLU A 75 2.46 -11.63 3.18
N ALA A 76 1.93 -10.41 3.25
CA ALA A 76 1.65 -9.72 4.49
C ALA A 76 0.16 -9.71 4.87
N LYS A 77 -0.71 -10.55 4.26
CA LYS A 77 -2.17 -10.51 4.46
C LYS A 77 -2.62 -10.36 5.92
N GLU A 78 -1.98 -11.08 6.86
CA GLU A 78 -2.32 -11.09 8.29
C GLU A 78 -1.79 -9.88 9.07
N ARG A 79 -0.80 -9.16 8.53
CA ARG A 79 -0.04 -8.10 9.22
C ARG A 79 0.14 -6.84 8.36
N CYS A 80 -0.68 -6.68 7.32
CA CYS A 80 -0.53 -5.62 6.34
C CYS A 80 -0.83 -4.27 6.99
N THR A 81 0.05 -3.30 6.76
CA THR A 81 0.03 -1.99 7.44
C THR A 81 -0.61 -0.88 6.58
N GLU A 82 -0.85 -1.21 5.32
CA GLU A 82 -1.54 -0.44 4.29
C GLU A 82 -3.05 -0.44 4.51
#